data_AF-A0A958F2L4-F1
#
_entry.id   AF-A0A958F2L4-F1
#
_cell.length_a   1.000
_cell.length_b   1.000
_cell.length_c   1.000
_cell.angle_alpha   90.00
_cell.angle_beta   90.00
_cell.angle_gamma   90.00
#
_symmetry.space_group_name_H-M   'P 1'
#
loop_
_entity.id
_entity.type
_entity.pdbx_description
1 polymer ?
#
loop_
_entity_poly.entity_id
_entity_poly.type
_entity_poly.pdbx_seq_one_letter_code
_entity_poly.pdbx_strand_id
1 'polypeptide(L)'
;LAENSSLYDYTGDSKSYYGSDGAVTVDVGVWAVWSSDVNQDGEVTTTDYTTWYNAARAGQSGYNASDCDLDGQVTTSDYTIWYNNARAGASSQVP
;
A
#
# COMPACT_ATOMS: atom_id res chain seq x y z
N LEU A 1 6.08 32.53 -17.81
CA LEU A 1 5.45 31.38 -17.14
C LEU A 1 6.46 30.91 -16.10
N ALA A 2 6.16 31.02 -14.80
CA ALA A 2 7.04 30.48 -13.78
C ALA A 2 6.76 28.99 -13.67
N GLU A 3 7.77 28.17 -13.98
CA GLU A 3 7.78 26.74 -13.68
C GLU A 3 7.72 26.57 -12.16
N ASN A 4 6.57 26.14 -11.63
CA ASN A 4 6.47 25.67 -10.26
C ASN A 4 6.75 24.15 -10.23
N SER A 5 7.99 23.78 -10.50
CA SER A 5 8.47 22.42 -10.22
C SER A 5 9.00 22.39 -8.79
N SER A 6 8.09 22.28 -7.82
CA SER A 6 8.48 21.85 -6.49
C SER A 6 8.85 20.37 -6.60
N LEU A 7 10.14 20.10 -6.80
CA LEU A 7 10.71 18.76 -6.66
C LEU A 7 10.43 18.31 -5.23
N TYR A 8 9.45 17.41 -5.09
CA TYR A 8 9.04 16.91 -3.79
C TYR A 8 9.93 15.71 -3.45
N ASP A 9 10.72 15.86 -2.39
CA ASP A 9 11.69 14.88 -1.97
C ASP A 9 11.04 13.89 -1.01
N TYR A 10 10.96 12.63 -1.43
CA TYR A 10 10.41 11.52 -0.64
C TYR A 10 11.49 10.76 0.17
N THR A 11 12.75 11.21 0.14
CA THR A 11 13.88 10.52 0.79
C THR A 11 14.16 10.99 2.23
N GLY A 12 13.50 12.06 2.69
CA GLY A 12 13.86 12.75 3.93
C GLY A 12 12.98 12.48 5.17
N ASP A 13 11.67 12.26 5.02
CA ASP A 13 10.72 12.26 6.16
C ASP A 13 9.35 11.67 5.78
N SER A 14 8.60 11.14 6.76
CA SER A 14 7.20 10.71 6.58
C SER A 14 6.24 11.86 6.26
N LYS A 15 6.64 13.11 6.50
CA LYS A 15 5.86 14.32 6.21
C LYS A 15 5.57 14.52 4.72
N SER A 16 6.26 13.77 3.86
CA SER A 16 6.00 13.73 2.43
C SER A 16 4.75 12.91 2.06
N TYR A 17 4.13 12.26 3.04
CA TYR A 17 2.95 11.39 2.90
C TYR A 17 1.81 11.88 3.80
N TYR A 18 0.55 11.67 3.38
CA TYR A 18 -0.61 12.16 4.11
C TYR A 18 -0.95 11.22 5.28
N GLY A 19 -1.32 11.80 6.43
CA GLY A 19 -1.59 11.04 7.67
C GLY A 19 -0.31 10.66 8.44
N SER A 20 -0.40 10.53 9.76
CA SER A 20 0.74 10.12 10.62
C SER A 20 1.31 8.75 10.27
N ASP A 21 0.51 7.94 9.56
CA ASP A 21 0.74 6.52 9.30
C ASP A 21 0.63 6.17 7.80
N GLY A 22 0.73 7.16 6.90
CA GLY A 22 0.63 6.94 5.44
C GLY A 22 1.87 6.31 4.79
N ALA A 23 2.98 6.20 5.53
CA ALA A 23 4.22 5.58 5.08
C ALA A 23 4.97 4.88 6.22
N VAL A 24 5.77 3.89 5.87
CA VAL A 24 6.60 3.09 6.78
C VAL A 24 8.07 3.16 6.36
N THR A 25 8.97 3.25 7.34
CA THR A 25 10.42 3.16 7.08
C THR A 25 10.81 1.71 6.79
N VAL A 26 11.46 1.47 5.65
CA VAL A 26 11.92 0.13 5.23
C VAL A 26 13.44 -0.01 5.29
N ASP A 27 14.16 1.11 5.36
CA ASP A 27 15.59 1.21 5.66
C ASP A 27 15.91 2.65 6.14
N VAL A 28 17.14 2.91 6.58
CA VAL A 28 17.61 4.24 7.00
C VAL A 28 17.45 5.24 5.85
N GLY A 29 16.52 6.17 6.00
CA GLY A 29 16.21 7.18 4.98
C GLY A 29 15.37 6.67 3.80
N VAL A 30 14.81 5.45 3.89
CA VAL A 30 13.92 4.90 2.86
C VAL A 30 12.52 4.72 3.44
N TRP A 31 11.56 5.37 2.80
CA TRP A 31 10.14 5.33 3.14
C TRP A 31 9.36 4.67 2.01
N ALA A 32 8.38 3.84 2.38
CA ALA A 32 7.46 3.19 1.45
C ALA A 32 6.03 3.50 1.86
N VAL A 33 5.12 3.59 0.88
CA VAL A 33 3.68 3.65 1.12
C VAL A 33 3.19 2.24 1.44
N TRP A 34 2.19 2.14 2.31
CA TRP A 34 1.58 0.86 2.63
C TRP A 34 0.88 0.24 1.41
N SER A 35 1.07 -1.07 1.24
CA SER A 35 0.30 -1.88 0.29
C SER A 35 -0.99 -2.39 0.94
N SER A 36 -1.80 -3.13 0.17
CA SER A 36 -3.01 -3.84 0.65
C SER A 36 -4.27 -3.01 0.92
N ASP A 37 -4.31 -1.75 0.47
CA ASP A 37 -5.57 -1.03 0.21
C ASP A 37 -6.11 -1.50 -1.16
N VAL A 38 -6.70 -2.69 -1.15
CA VAL A 38 -7.09 -3.43 -2.35
C VAL A 38 -8.30 -2.78 -3.02
N ASN A 39 -9.22 -2.22 -2.21
CA ASN A 39 -10.41 -1.55 -2.72
C ASN A 39 -10.19 -0.05 -3.03
N GLN A 40 -9.00 0.49 -2.70
CA GLN A 40 -8.58 1.86 -2.96
C GLN A 40 -9.45 2.91 -2.27
N ASP A 41 -9.93 2.60 -1.06
CA ASP A 41 -10.74 3.54 -0.26
C ASP A 41 -9.91 4.39 0.72
N GLY A 42 -8.60 4.15 0.76
CA GLY A 42 -7.62 4.88 1.55
C GLY A 42 -7.26 4.21 2.87
N GLU A 43 -7.93 3.12 3.26
CA GLU A 43 -7.74 2.43 4.54
C GLU A 43 -7.53 0.93 4.34
N VAL A 44 -6.56 0.33 5.04
CA VAL A 44 -6.36 -1.12 4.98
C VAL A 44 -7.24 -1.81 6.02
N THR A 45 -8.37 -2.38 5.58
CA THR A 45 -9.41 -2.93 6.46
C THR A 45 -9.84 -4.36 6.08
N THR A 46 -10.85 -4.90 6.77
CA THR A 46 -11.46 -6.20 6.42
C THR A 46 -12.20 -6.19 5.09
N THR A 47 -12.50 -5.01 4.54
CA THR A 47 -13.11 -4.89 3.21
C THR A 47 -12.11 -5.33 2.13
N ASP A 48 -10.84 -4.95 2.27
CA ASP A 48 -9.75 -5.36 1.38
C ASP A 48 -9.53 -6.87 1.40
N TYR A 49 -9.58 -7.47 2.59
CA TYR A 49 -9.52 -8.93 2.74
C TYR A 49 -10.60 -9.63 1.92
N THR A 50 -11.82 -9.09 1.88
CA THR A 50 -12.91 -9.71 1.13
C THR A 50 -12.62 -9.70 -0.37
N THR A 51 -12.03 -8.61 -0.88
CA THR A 51 -11.61 -8.50 -2.28
C THR A 51 -10.46 -9.46 -2.59
N TRP A 52 -9.40 -9.45 -1.76
CA TRP A 52 -8.27 -10.37 -1.87
C TRP A 52 -8.73 -11.84 -1.84
N TYR A 53 -9.61 -12.21 -0.91
CA TYR A 53 -10.08 -13.59 -0.76
C TYR A 53 -10.78 -14.10 -2.03
N ASN A 54 -11.58 -13.25 -2.68
CA ASN A 54 -12.24 -13.61 -3.94
C ASN A 54 -11.23 -13.76 -5.08
N ALA A 55 -10.24 -12.86 -5.16
CA ALA A 55 -9.17 -12.93 -6.15
C ALA A 55 -8.29 -14.18 -5.99
N ALA A 56 -7.89 -14.50 -4.76
CA ALA A 56 -7.12 -15.70 -4.41
C ALA A 56 -7.88 -16.98 -4.79
N ARG A 57 -9.19 -17.05 -4.47
CA ARG A 57 -10.04 -18.20 -4.86
C ARG A 57 -10.20 -18.35 -6.37
N ALA A 58 -10.16 -17.26 -7.11
CA ALA A 58 -10.20 -17.27 -8.57
C ALA A 58 -8.84 -17.56 -9.21
N GLY A 59 -7.76 -17.67 -8.43
CA GLY A 59 -6.40 -17.88 -8.93
C GLY A 59 -5.92 -16.74 -9.81
N GLN A 60 -6.25 -15.49 -9.45
CA GLN A 60 -5.85 -14.33 -10.22
C GLN A 60 -4.34 -14.13 -10.19
N SER A 61 -3.82 -13.55 -11.29
CA SER A 61 -2.40 -13.36 -11.56
C SER A 61 -2.17 -12.12 -12.41
N GLY A 62 -0.90 -11.71 -12.53
CA GLY A 62 -0.48 -10.48 -13.17
C GLY A 62 -0.69 -9.26 -12.28
N TYR A 63 -0.68 -8.07 -12.89
CA TYR A 63 -0.85 -6.81 -12.17
C TYR A 63 -2.29 -6.69 -11.63
N ASN A 64 -2.46 -6.97 -10.34
CA ASN A 64 -3.74 -7.02 -9.65
C ASN A 64 -3.64 -6.28 -8.32
N ALA A 65 -4.67 -5.53 -7.91
CA ALA A 65 -4.65 -4.83 -6.62
C ALA A 65 -4.59 -5.79 -5.41
N SER A 66 -5.00 -7.05 -5.58
CA SER A 66 -4.92 -8.10 -4.56
C SER A 66 -3.53 -8.76 -4.48
N ASP A 67 -2.66 -8.53 -5.46
CA ASP A 67 -1.24 -8.92 -5.44
C ASP A 67 -0.48 -7.85 -4.66
N CYS A 68 -0.37 -8.05 -3.35
CA CYS A 68 0.14 -7.09 -2.39
C CYS A 68 1.67 -7.09 -2.31
N ASP A 69 2.33 -8.20 -2.66
CA ASP A 69 3.79 -8.29 -2.77
C ASP A 69 4.33 -8.01 -4.18
N LEU A 70 3.43 -7.88 -5.17
CA LEU A 70 3.71 -7.59 -6.57
C LEU A 70 4.58 -8.69 -7.24
N ASP A 71 4.44 -9.94 -6.80
CA ASP A 71 5.13 -11.10 -7.37
C ASP A 71 4.44 -11.64 -8.64
N GLY A 72 3.26 -11.11 -8.96
CA GLY A 72 2.44 -11.48 -10.11
C GLY A 72 1.42 -12.58 -9.82
N GLN A 73 1.23 -13.00 -8.56
CA GLN A 73 0.30 -14.04 -8.16
C GLN A 73 -0.47 -13.66 -6.90
N VAL A 74 -1.80 -13.80 -6.93
CA VAL A 74 -2.62 -13.58 -5.72
C VAL A 74 -2.63 -14.84 -4.87
N THR A 75 -1.85 -14.85 -3.79
CA THR A 75 -1.61 -16.00 -2.90
C THR A 75 -1.75 -15.65 -1.41
N THR A 76 -1.47 -16.63 -0.55
CA THR A 76 -1.43 -16.44 0.92
C THR A 76 -0.27 -15.57 1.39
N SER A 77 0.74 -15.31 0.54
CA SER A 77 1.80 -14.34 0.85
C SER A 77 1.23 -12.94 0.99
N ASP A 78 0.35 -12.53 0.07
CA ASP A 78 -0.36 -11.25 0.10
C ASP A 78 -1.20 -11.07 1.35
N TYR A 79 -1.89 -12.14 1.78
CA TYR A 79 -2.67 -12.12 3.02
C TYR A 79 -1.82 -11.78 4.24
N THR A 80 -0.58 -12.29 4.28
CA THR A 80 0.32 -12.02 5.41
C THR A 80 0.71 -10.54 5.46
N ILE A 81 0.86 -9.90 4.29
CA ILE A 81 1.12 -8.46 4.18
C ILE A 81 -0.10 -7.67 4.62
N TRP A 82 -1.28 -7.96 4.05
CA TRP A 82 -2.54 -7.32 4.43
C TRP A 82 -2.78 -7.41 5.94
N TYR A 83 -2.60 -8.60 6.53
CA TYR A 83 -2.84 -8.82 7.96
C TYR A 83 -1.92 -7.95 8.84
N ASN A 84 -0.66 -7.81 8.47
CA ASN A 84 0.29 -6.98 9.21
C ASN A 84 -0.04 -5.49 9.06
N ASN A 85 -0.39 -5.05 7.84
CA ASN A 85 -0.73 -3.65 7.56
C ASN A 85 -2.04 -3.24 8.25
N ALA A 86 -3.07 -4.10 8.21
CA ALA A 86 -4.34 -3.89 8.92
C ALA A 86 -4.13 -3.78 10.44
N ARG A 87 -3.23 -4.60 11.01
CA ARG A 87 -2.87 -4.51 12.45
C ARG A 87 -2.09 -3.25 12.80
N ALA A 88 -1.37 -2.68 11.85
CA ALA A 88 -0.64 -1.42 12.02
C ALA A 88 -1.55 -0.19 11.86
N GLY A 89 -2.78 -0.35 11.36
CA GLY A 89 -3.67 0.78 11.04
C GLY A 89 -3.20 1.55 9.80
N ALA A 90 -2.65 0.84 8.81
CA ALA A 90 -2.12 1.42 7.59
C ALA A 90 -3.19 2.15 6.76
N SER A 91 -2.81 3.28 6.16
CA SER A 91 -3.61 4.04 5.19
C SER A 91 -2.77 4.40 3.96
N SER A 92 -3.42 4.58 2.80
CA SER A 92 -2.76 4.80 1.50
C SER A 92 -3.08 6.17 0.86
N GLN A 93 -3.56 7.15 1.63
CA GLN A 93 -3.88 8.47 1.09
C GLN A 93 -2.62 9.24 0.66
N VAL A 94 -2.67 9.82 -0.55
CA VAL A 94 -1.65 10.76 -1.09
C VAL A 94 -2.22 12.19 -1.12
N PRO A 95 -1.37 13.23 -0.98
CA PRO A 95 -1.77 14.64 -0.93
C PRO A 95 -2.60 15.16 -2.11
#